data_AF-A0A1X0B7E2-F1
#
_entry.id   AF-A0A1X0B7E2-F1
#
_cell.length_a   1.000
_cell.length_b   1.000
_cell.length_c   1.000
_cell.angle_alpha   90.00
_cell.angle_beta   90.00
_cell.angle_gamma   90.00
#
_symmetry.space_group_name_H-M   'P 1'
#
loop_
_entity.id
_entity.type
_entity.pdbx_description
1 polymer ?
#
loop_
_entity_poly.entity_id
_entity_poly.type
_entity_poly.pdbx_seq_one_letter_code
_entity_poly.pdbx_strand_id
1 'polypeptide(L)'
;MAESADPQDRAHAALALWNAEFVELIPRYAAVLRDSLVDVRVAKHSWLGAPSLDYVVRRFNGDLLVWVGEDPRTIGDEMPPLFDSVPPAVQTFLRQVHAGYTIYDGESCGVTSPSAMKTLAAYWGEPDRNEIAEWDEDYPFPGSQRLLLLTGSETSHLFTSPDLPVGSAVTYFEPEYEIVPFGKGLDIFMNMPLGGRGGCRWV
;
A
#
# COMPACT_ATOMS: atom_id res chain seq x y z
N MET A 1 22.38 -11.66 -2.20
CA MET A 1 22.80 -10.30 -1.77
C MET A 1 22.50 -9.32 -2.89
N ALA A 2 22.22 -8.04 -2.60
CA ALA A 2 21.87 -7.04 -3.63
C ALA A 2 22.94 -6.87 -4.74
N GLU A 3 24.19 -7.20 -4.44
CA GLU A 3 25.33 -7.18 -5.37
C GLU A 3 25.47 -8.46 -6.23
N SER A 4 24.64 -9.50 -5.99
CA SER A 4 24.68 -10.71 -6.82
C SER A 4 24.42 -10.35 -8.28
N ALA A 5 25.09 -11.02 -9.21
CA ALA A 5 24.83 -10.87 -10.64
C ALA A 5 23.52 -11.56 -11.05
N ASP A 6 23.06 -12.57 -10.30
CA ASP A 6 21.84 -13.34 -10.58
C ASP A 6 20.57 -12.62 -10.07
N PRO A 7 19.60 -12.28 -10.95
CA PRO A 7 18.29 -11.77 -10.54
C PRO A 7 17.55 -12.65 -9.53
N GLN A 8 17.65 -13.97 -9.63
CA GLN A 8 16.95 -14.90 -8.73
C GLN A 8 17.51 -14.83 -7.31
N ASP A 9 18.83 -14.74 -7.15
CA ASP A 9 19.47 -14.54 -5.84
C ASP A 9 19.05 -13.21 -5.20
N ARG A 10 18.90 -12.15 -6.00
CA ARG A 10 18.45 -10.84 -5.51
C ARG A 10 17.00 -10.90 -5.06
N ALA A 11 16.13 -11.49 -5.88
CA ALA A 11 14.73 -11.70 -5.55
C ALA A 11 14.56 -12.53 -4.27
N HIS A 12 15.23 -13.67 -4.16
CA HIS A 12 15.18 -14.52 -2.97
C HIS A 12 15.64 -13.78 -1.70
N ALA A 13 16.78 -13.08 -1.79
CA ALA A 13 17.29 -12.31 -0.66
C ALA A 13 16.35 -11.17 -0.24
N ALA A 14 15.71 -10.49 -1.19
CA ALA A 14 14.77 -9.42 -0.92
C ALA A 14 13.47 -9.95 -0.27
N LEU A 15 12.91 -11.05 -0.79
CA LEU A 15 11.70 -11.66 -0.23
C LEU A 15 11.94 -12.27 1.15
N ALA A 16 13.16 -12.72 1.45
CA ALA A 16 13.52 -13.21 2.78
C ALA A 16 13.47 -12.12 3.87
N LEU A 17 13.45 -10.84 3.51
CA LEU A 17 13.29 -9.73 4.45
C LEU A 17 11.83 -9.50 4.85
N TRP A 18 10.87 -9.98 4.06
CA TRP A 18 9.45 -9.71 4.28
C TRP A 18 8.93 -10.45 5.51
N ASN A 19 8.24 -9.74 6.40
CA ASN A 19 7.66 -10.35 7.60
C ASN A 19 6.55 -11.35 7.22
N ALA A 20 6.56 -12.54 7.83
CA ALA A 20 5.55 -13.57 7.57
C ALA A 20 4.12 -13.06 7.81
N GLU A 21 3.90 -12.33 8.91
CA GLU A 21 2.61 -11.74 9.27
C GLU A 21 2.10 -10.73 8.23
N PHE A 22 3.00 -9.97 7.61
CA PHE A 22 2.63 -9.06 6.51
C PHE A 22 2.26 -9.86 5.26
N VAL A 23 3.06 -10.87 4.91
CA VAL A 23 2.80 -11.75 3.77
C VAL A 23 1.45 -12.47 3.89
N GLU A 24 1.04 -12.86 5.10
CA GLU A 24 -0.27 -13.47 5.38
C GLU A 24 -1.45 -12.52 5.11
N LEU A 25 -1.27 -11.20 5.22
CA LEU A 25 -2.31 -10.22 4.92
C LEU A 25 -2.59 -10.08 3.42
N ILE A 26 -1.60 -10.40 2.58
CA ILE A 26 -1.63 -10.12 1.13
C ILE A 26 -1.33 -11.38 0.31
N PRO A 27 -2.09 -12.47 0.50
CA PRO A 27 -1.76 -13.78 -0.07
C PRO A 27 -1.73 -13.80 -1.61
N ARG A 28 -2.56 -13.01 -2.29
CA ARG A 28 -2.58 -12.96 -3.75
C ARG A 28 -1.36 -12.20 -4.27
N TYR A 29 -1.04 -11.05 -3.70
CA TYR A 29 0.16 -10.30 -4.07
C TYR A 29 1.44 -11.06 -3.73
N ALA A 30 1.48 -11.76 -2.60
CA ALA A 30 2.59 -12.63 -2.25
C ALA A 30 2.80 -13.74 -3.29
N ALA A 31 1.73 -14.30 -3.86
CA ALA A 31 1.83 -15.24 -4.96
C ALA A 31 2.44 -14.59 -6.22
N VAL A 32 2.05 -13.36 -6.55
CA VAL A 32 2.66 -12.59 -7.66
C VAL A 32 4.16 -12.42 -7.44
N LEU A 33 4.59 -12.04 -6.24
CA LEU A 33 6.02 -11.89 -5.96
C LEU A 33 6.80 -13.20 -6.10
N ARG A 34 6.20 -14.34 -5.75
CA ARG A 34 6.86 -15.64 -5.95
C ARG A 34 6.93 -16.05 -7.43
N ASP A 35 5.86 -15.80 -8.18
CA ASP A 35 5.68 -16.39 -9.50
C ASP A 35 6.12 -15.46 -10.64
N SER A 36 6.13 -14.14 -10.39
CA SER A 36 6.28 -13.11 -11.42
C SER A 36 7.33 -12.04 -11.11
N LEU A 37 8.05 -12.12 -9.97
CA LEU A 37 9.19 -11.26 -9.69
C LEU A 37 10.37 -11.66 -10.59
N VAL A 38 10.77 -10.73 -11.46
CA VAL A 38 11.82 -10.93 -12.46
C VAL A 38 13.18 -10.54 -11.88
N ASP A 39 13.22 -9.46 -11.10
CA ASP A 39 14.46 -8.92 -10.54
C ASP A 39 14.16 -8.02 -9.33
N VAL A 40 15.17 -7.81 -8.49
CA VAL A 40 15.19 -6.75 -7.47
C VAL A 40 16.49 -5.95 -7.61
N ARG A 41 16.39 -4.62 -7.63
CA ARG A 41 17.53 -3.73 -7.82
C ARG A 41 17.55 -2.61 -6.80
N VAL A 42 18.77 -2.21 -6.40
CA VAL A 42 18.93 -0.92 -5.72
C VAL A 42 18.84 0.17 -6.77
N ALA A 43 17.95 1.13 -6.57
CA ALA A 43 17.75 2.26 -7.46
C ALA A 43 17.82 3.58 -6.69
N LYS A 44 18.19 4.65 -7.39
CA LYS A 44 18.12 6.01 -6.87
C LYS A 44 17.13 6.81 -7.70
N HIS A 45 15.94 7.03 -7.14
CA HIS A 45 14.94 7.90 -7.73
C HIS A 45 15.22 9.37 -7.38
N SER A 46 14.87 10.29 -8.28
CA SER A 46 15.07 11.73 -8.08
C SER A 46 14.17 12.32 -6.98
N TRP A 47 13.04 11.66 -6.70
CA TRP A 47 12.04 12.09 -5.73
C TRP A 47 12.22 11.46 -4.34
N LEU A 48 13.10 10.45 -4.19
CA LEU A 48 13.43 9.85 -2.90
C LEU A 48 14.72 10.42 -2.31
N GLY A 49 14.73 10.64 -0.99
CA GLY A 49 15.92 11.07 -0.24
C GLY A 49 17.02 10.00 -0.16
N ALA A 50 16.64 8.72 -0.10
CA ALA A 50 17.54 7.56 -0.04
C ALA A 50 17.39 6.66 -1.29
N PRO A 51 18.32 5.71 -1.53
CA PRO A 51 18.09 4.62 -2.49
C PRO A 51 16.92 3.73 -2.04
N SER A 52 16.23 3.14 -3.01
CA SER A 52 15.15 2.16 -2.82
C SER A 52 15.57 0.75 -3.24
N LEU A 53 14.78 -0.24 -2.85
CA LEU A 53 14.74 -1.55 -3.50
C LEU A 53 13.57 -1.60 -4.48
N ASP A 54 13.88 -1.65 -5.77
CA ASP A 54 12.92 -1.74 -6.86
C ASP A 54 12.67 -3.20 -7.21
N TYR A 55 11.41 -3.63 -7.08
CA TYR A 55 10.94 -4.98 -7.40
C TYR A 55 10.33 -4.96 -8.80
N VAL A 56 11.00 -5.60 -9.74
CA VAL A 56 10.59 -5.68 -11.15
C VAL A 56 9.70 -6.89 -11.34
N VAL A 57 8.40 -6.66 -11.47
CA VAL A 57 7.37 -7.70 -11.58
C VAL A 57 6.82 -7.75 -13.00
N ARG A 58 6.65 -8.95 -13.55
CA ARG A 58 5.95 -9.16 -14.82
C ARG A 58 4.44 -9.13 -14.61
N ARG A 59 3.74 -8.22 -15.29
CA ARG A 59 2.27 -8.14 -15.32
C ARG A 59 1.67 -9.28 -16.15
N PHE A 60 0.36 -9.52 -16.02
CA PHE A 60 -0.34 -10.58 -16.76
C PHE A 60 -0.31 -10.38 -18.29
N ASN A 61 -0.20 -9.13 -18.76
CA ASN A 61 -0.06 -8.83 -20.19
C ASN A 61 1.38 -8.99 -20.72
N GLY A 62 2.34 -9.32 -19.86
CA GLY A 62 3.76 -9.50 -20.18
C GLY A 62 4.64 -8.28 -19.91
N ASP A 63 4.06 -7.10 -19.68
CA ASP A 63 4.79 -5.86 -19.38
C ASP A 63 5.48 -5.91 -18.01
N LEU A 64 6.47 -5.06 -17.81
CA LEU A 64 7.14 -4.92 -16.52
C LEU A 64 6.50 -3.79 -15.70
N LEU A 65 6.28 -4.05 -14.42
CA LEU A 65 5.92 -3.09 -13.39
C LEU A 65 7.05 -2.99 -12.39
N VAL A 66 7.32 -1.78 -11.89
CA VAL A 66 8.24 -1.57 -10.79
C VAL A 66 7.45 -1.19 -9.55
N TRP A 67 7.65 -1.95 -8.48
CA TRP A 67 7.31 -1.55 -7.12
C TRP A 67 8.55 -1.00 -6.44
N VAL A 68 8.38 0.07 -5.68
CA VAL A 68 9.47 0.80 -5.02
C VAL A 68 9.33 0.57 -3.52
N GLY A 69 10.28 -0.16 -2.94
CA GLY A 69 10.43 -0.30 -1.50
C GLY A 69 11.41 0.73 -0.97
N GLU A 70 10.91 1.70 -0.21
CA GLU A 70 11.74 2.72 0.45
C GLU A 70 12.61 2.09 1.55
N ASP A 71 13.72 2.75 1.87
CA ASP A 71 14.62 2.30 2.93
C ASP A 71 13.94 2.43 4.31
N PRO A 72 13.84 1.38 5.14
CA PRO A 72 13.18 1.47 6.44
C PRO A 72 13.81 2.52 7.38
N ARG A 73 15.07 2.91 7.13
CA ARG A 73 15.76 3.98 7.88
C ARG A 73 15.22 5.38 7.57
N THR A 74 14.37 5.55 6.55
CA THR A 74 13.75 6.84 6.19
C THR A 74 12.33 7.02 6.72
N ILE A 75 11.82 6.08 7.55
CA ILE A 75 10.45 6.15 8.09
C ILE A 75 10.16 7.41 8.92
N GLY A 76 11.21 8.07 9.42
CA GLY A 76 11.11 9.28 10.24
C GLY A 76 10.84 8.99 11.72
N ASP A 77 10.96 10.05 12.53
CA ASP A 77 10.80 9.96 14.00
C ASP A 77 9.34 10.21 14.44
N GLU A 78 8.53 10.85 13.60
CA GLU A 78 7.14 11.21 13.89
C GLU A 78 6.17 10.37 13.06
N MET A 79 5.29 9.64 13.75
CA MET A 79 4.23 8.87 13.09
C MET A 79 3.01 9.76 12.82
N PRO A 80 2.30 9.56 11.69
CA PRO A 80 1.12 10.35 11.36
C PRO A 80 0.02 10.16 12.42
N PRO A 81 -0.91 11.13 12.55
CA PRO A 81 -2.10 10.94 13.35
C PRO A 81 -2.81 9.63 12.98
N LEU A 82 -3.34 8.93 13.98
CA LEU A 82 -4.08 7.66 13.81
C LEU A 82 -3.24 6.47 13.32
N PHE A 83 -1.91 6.57 13.23
CA PHE A 83 -1.05 5.45 12.79
C PHE A 83 -1.27 4.16 13.60
N ASP A 84 -1.64 4.28 14.87
CA ASP A 84 -1.95 3.12 15.73
C ASP A 84 -3.16 2.31 15.24
N SER A 85 -4.00 2.87 14.36
CA SER A 85 -5.10 2.13 13.70
C SER A 85 -4.64 1.25 12.54
N VAL A 86 -3.42 1.44 12.05
CA VAL A 86 -2.81 0.58 11.03
C VAL A 86 -2.47 -0.77 11.68
N PRO A 87 -2.78 -1.92 11.05
CA PRO A 87 -2.51 -3.22 11.67
C PRO A 87 -1.04 -3.43 12.05
N PRO A 88 -0.75 -4.09 13.18
CA PRO A 88 0.63 -4.27 13.66
C PRO A 88 1.59 -4.87 12.62
N ALA A 89 1.13 -5.84 11.82
CA ALA A 89 1.95 -6.44 10.77
C ALA A 89 2.40 -5.43 9.71
N VAL A 90 1.55 -4.46 9.35
CA VAL A 90 1.89 -3.38 8.41
C VAL A 90 2.82 -2.37 9.06
N GLN A 91 2.59 -2.01 10.33
CA GLN A 91 3.52 -1.12 11.03
C GLN A 91 4.92 -1.74 11.17
N THR A 92 5.00 -3.04 11.45
CA THR A 92 6.26 -3.80 11.51
C THR A 92 6.95 -3.81 10.15
N PHE A 93 6.21 -4.12 9.09
CA PHE A 93 6.72 -4.06 7.71
C PHE A 93 7.29 -2.68 7.38
N LEU A 94 6.57 -1.62 7.73
CA LEU A 94 7.00 -0.24 7.48
C LEU A 94 8.31 0.11 8.20
N ARG A 95 8.46 -0.35 9.45
CA ARG A 95 9.64 -0.07 10.30
C ARG A 95 10.86 -0.92 9.97
N GLN A 96 10.66 -2.13 9.46
CA GLN A 96 11.72 -3.14 9.37
C GLN A 96 12.12 -3.49 7.94
N VAL A 97 11.19 -3.40 6.99
CA VAL A 97 11.38 -3.88 5.61
C VAL A 97 11.43 -2.70 4.67
N HIS A 98 10.35 -1.89 4.62
CA HIS A 98 10.27 -0.74 3.73
C HIS A 98 9.50 0.42 4.34
N ALA A 99 10.09 1.62 4.43
CA ALA A 99 9.40 2.81 4.95
C ALA A 99 8.23 3.31 4.07
N GLY A 100 7.94 2.62 2.98
CA GLY A 100 6.89 2.83 1.99
C GLY A 100 7.07 1.77 0.90
N TYR A 101 5.98 1.20 0.39
CA TYR A 101 6.02 0.20 -0.67
C TYR A 101 4.88 0.43 -1.65
N THR A 102 5.16 1.13 -2.74
CA THR A 102 4.15 1.58 -3.72
C THR A 102 4.63 1.34 -5.14
N ILE A 103 3.83 1.68 -6.14
CA ILE A 103 4.35 1.84 -7.50
C ILE A 103 5.15 3.16 -7.63
N TYR A 104 5.63 3.44 -8.84
CA TYR A 104 6.63 4.49 -9.15
C TYR A 104 6.28 5.93 -8.74
N ASP A 105 5.05 6.21 -8.32
CA ASP A 105 4.59 7.53 -7.91
C ASP A 105 4.70 7.79 -6.40
N GLY A 106 5.11 6.79 -5.61
CA GLY A 106 5.31 6.93 -4.16
C GLY A 106 4.03 6.83 -3.32
N GLU A 107 2.85 6.70 -3.93
CA GLU A 107 1.57 6.74 -3.21
C GLU A 107 0.59 5.65 -3.65
N SER A 108 0.68 5.16 -4.88
CA SER A 108 -0.36 4.30 -5.45
C SER A 108 -0.19 2.81 -5.15
N CYS A 109 -1.33 2.15 -5.00
CA CYS A 109 -1.59 0.70 -5.00
C CYS A 109 -0.85 -0.12 -3.93
N GLY A 110 0.02 0.47 -3.11
CA GLY A 110 0.67 -0.20 -1.99
C GLY A 110 0.76 0.70 -0.76
N VAL A 111 1.41 0.22 0.30
CA VAL A 111 1.43 0.92 1.58
C VAL A 111 2.28 2.18 1.45
N THR A 112 1.64 3.35 1.48
CA THR A 112 2.31 4.65 1.42
C THR A 112 3.21 4.86 2.63
N SER A 113 4.26 5.67 2.49
CA SER A 113 5.11 6.02 3.63
C SER A 113 4.33 6.74 4.73
N PRO A 114 4.61 6.48 6.04
CA PRO A 114 3.96 7.18 7.14
C PRO A 114 4.00 8.70 7.02
N SER A 115 5.08 9.28 6.50
CA SER A 115 5.18 10.73 6.32
C SER A 115 4.24 11.31 5.27
N ALA A 116 3.69 10.46 4.39
CA ALA A 116 2.75 10.84 3.34
C ALA A 116 1.29 10.45 3.66
N MET A 117 1.05 9.67 4.72
CA MET A 117 -0.31 9.33 5.15
C MET A 117 -1.04 10.56 5.67
N LYS A 118 -2.32 10.70 5.28
CA LYS A 118 -3.18 11.83 5.63
C LYS A 118 -4.57 11.33 6.01
N THR A 119 -5.28 12.09 6.82
CA THR A 119 -6.71 11.82 7.02
C THR A 119 -7.48 12.15 5.74
N LEU A 120 -8.66 11.56 5.53
CA LEU A 120 -9.50 11.86 4.38
C LEU A 120 -9.86 13.35 4.28
N ALA A 121 -10.17 13.98 5.42
CA ALA A 121 -10.40 15.43 5.50
C ALA A 121 -9.18 16.25 5.04
N ALA A 122 -7.97 15.85 5.46
CA ALA A 122 -6.73 16.50 5.03
C ALA A 122 -6.41 16.24 3.55
N TYR A 123 -6.72 15.04 3.05
CA TYR A 123 -6.56 14.68 1.64
C TYR A 123 -7.46 15.54 0.73
N TRP A 124 -8.70 15.81 1.14
CA TRP A 124 -9.60 16.72 0.42
C TRP A 124 -9.24 18.21 0.56
N GLY A 125 -8.40 18.58 1.54
CA GLY A 125 -8.20 19.98 1.90
C GLY A 125 -9.40 20.61 2.61
N GLU A 126 -10.29 19.78 3.18
CA GLU A 126 -11.52 20.18 3.86
C GLU A 126 -11.46 19.73 5.33
N PRO A 127 -10.65 20.39 6.18
CA PRO A 127 -10.39 19.93 7.55
C PRO A 127 -11.65 19.88 8.41
N ASP A 128 -12.66 20.73 8.14
CA ASP A 128 -13.91 20.80 8.92
C ASP A 128 -14.98 19.81 8.44
N ARG A 129 -14.79 19.17 7.28
CA ARG A 129 -15.73 18.16 6.80
C ARG A 129 -15.59 16.90 7.63
N ASN A 130 -16.73 16.37 8.08
CA ASN A 130 -16.78 15.15 8.88
C ASN A 130 -17.93 14.21 8.50
N GLU A 131 -18.51 14.39 7.30
CA GLU A 131 -19.63 13.59 6.80
C GLU A 131 -19.47 13.29 5.30
N ILE A 132 -20.11 12.19 4.88
CA ILE A 132 -20.12 11.67 3.51
C ILE A 132 -21.53 11.15 3.24
N ALA A 133 -22.15 11.60 2.15
CA ALA A 133 -23.53 11.22 1.81
C ALA A 133 -23.60 9.80 1.24
N GLU A 134 -22.50 9.33 0.66
CA GLU A 134 -22.30 8.02 0.04
C GLU A 134 -22.03 6.90 1.05
N TRP A 135 -22.00 7.21 2.36
CA TRP A 135 -21.81 6.20 3.40
C TRP A 135 -23.12 5.42 3.64
N ASP A 136 -23.19 4.21 3.07
CA ASP A 136 -24.35 3.31 3.15
C ASP A 136 -23.95 1.98 3.81
N GLU A 137 -23.39 2.08 5.02
CA GLU A 137 -22.95 0.95 5.83
C GLU A 137 -23.80 0.80 7.08
N ASP A 138 -24.02 -0.44 7.52
CA ASP A 138 -24.69 -0.77 8.80
C ASP A 138 -23.82 -0.43 10.04
N TYR A 139 -22.80 0.40 9.86
CA TYR A 139 -21.85 0.86 10.85
C TYR A 139 -21.77 2.39 10.83
N PRO A 140 -21.69 3.08 11.98
CA PRO A 140 -21.57 4.54 12.00
C PRO A 140 -20.34 5.04 11.25
N PHE A 141 -20.50 6.08 10.43
CA PHE A 141 -19.38 6.71 9.76
C PHE A 141 -18.37 7.25 10.80
N PRO A 142 -17.08 6.84 10.75
CA PRO A 142 -16.06 7.32 11.70
C PRO A 142 -15.81 8.84 11.64
N GLY A 143 -16.16 9.47 10.51
CA GLY A 143 -15.80 10.85 10.21
C GLY A 143 -14.55 10.94 9.33
N SER A 144 -14.53 11.86 8.36
CA SER A 144 -13.39 12.03 7.44
C SER A 144 -12.12 12.49 8.13
N GLN A 145 -12.21 13.09 9.33
CA GLN A 145 -11.03 13.39 10.15
C GLN A 145 -10.44 12.15 10.82
N ARG A 146 -11.19 11.04 10.88
CA ARG A 146 -10.82 9.80 11.59
C ARG A 146 -10.58 8.62 10.65
N LEU A 147 -10.63 8.84 9.34
CA LEU A 147 -10.18 7.89 8.31
C LEU A 147 -8.77 8.27 7.85
N LEU A 148 -7.77 7.44 8.17
CA LEU A 148 -6.39 7.57 7.70
C LEU A 148 -6.21 6.86 6.36
N LEU A 149 -5.81 7.60 5.32
CA LEU A 149 -5.50 7.08 3.99
C LEU A 149 -4.17 6.30 4.04
N LEU A 150 -4.24 5.00 3.73
CA LEU A 150 -3.08 4.11 3.72
C LEU A 150 -2.51 3.89 2.32
N THR A 151 -3.39 3.81 1.32
CA THR A 151 -3.04 3.63 -0.09
C THR A 151 -4.19 4.08 -0.97
N GLY A 152 -3.91 4.38 -2.24
CA GLY A 152 -4.93 4.70 -3.20
C GLY A 152 -4.52 4.44 -4.65
N SER A 153 -5.41 4.83 -5.54
CA SER A 153 -5.19 5.05 -6.96
C SER A 153 -5.94 6.35 -7.32
N GLU A 154 -6.08 6.66 -8.61
CA GLU A 154 -6.83 7.86 -9.02
C GLU A 154 -8.28 7.87 -8.50
N THR A 155 -8.94 6.71 -8.43
CA THR A 155 -10.38 6.60 -8.14
C THR A 155 -10.72 5.61 -7.01
N SER A 156 -9.71 5.10 -6.31
CA SER A 156 -9.94 4.14 -5.23
C SER A 156 -8.99 4.39 -4.08
N HIS A 157 -9.45 4.18 -2.85
CA HIS A 157 -8.66 4.45 -1.65
C HIS A 157 -8.91 3.39 -0.58
N LEU A 158 -7.91 3.12 0.25
CA LEU A 158 -8.01 2.27 1.42
C LEU A 158 -7.72 3.08 2.67
N PHE A 159 -8.64 3.02 3.63
CA PHE A 159 -8.56 3.76 4.87
C PHE A 159 -8.54 2.83 6.08
N THR A 160 -7.87 3.29 7.14
CA THR A 160 -7.94 2.72 8.49
C THR A 160 -8.51 3.74 9.46
N SER A 161 -9.06 3.28 10.57
CA SER A 161 -9.59 4.15 11.61
C SER A 161 -9.59 3.44 12.96
N PRO A 162 -9.30 4.15 14.06
CA PRO A 162 -9.47 3.61 15.41
C PRO A 162 -10.94 3.35 15.78
N ASP A 163 -11.90 3.89 15.03
CA ASP A 163 -13.33 3.70 15.31
C ASP A 163 -13.97 2.63 14.43
N LEU A 164 -13.18 1.89 13.64
CA LEU A 164 -13.66 0.73 12.92
C LEU A 164 -13.51 -0.54 13.77
N PRO A 165 -14.26 -1.62 13.46
CA PRO A 165 -14.00 -2.92 14.05
C PRO A 165 -12.54 -3.34 13.86
N VAL A 166 -11.97 -4.00 14.87
CA VAL A 166 -10.58 -4.47 14.83
C VAL A 166 -10.35 -5.37 13.63
N GLY A 167 -9.30 -5.09 12.87
CA GLY A 167 -8.95 -5.86 11.67
C GLY A 167 -9.74 -5.49 10.42
N SER A 168 -10.59 -4.46 10.48
CA SER A 168 -11.31 -3.92 9.33
C SER A 168 -10.61 -2.68 8.73
N ALA A 169 -10.98 -2.38 7.51
CA ALA A 169 -10.63 -1.18 6.77
C ALA A 169 -11.86 -0.68 6.01
N VAL A 170 -11.79 0.55 5.51
CA VAL A 170 -12.77 1.06 4.55
C VAL A 170 -12.10 1.11 3.18
N THR A 171 -12.72 0.49 2.19
CA THR A 171 -12.36 0.72 0.79
C THR A 171 -13.32 1.74 0.20
N TYR A 172 -12.78 2.69 -0.55
CA TYR A 172 -13.54 3.52 -1.46
C TYR A 172 -13.26 3.05 -2.89
N PHE A 173 -14.33 2.70 -3.61
CA PHE A 173 -14.34 2.41 -5.02
C PHE A 173 -15.43 3.25 -5.63
N GLU A 174 -15.09 4.36 -6.28
CA GLU A 174 -16.07 5.37 -6.69
C GLU A 174 -17.37 4.75 -7.26
N PRO A 175 -18.55 5.09 -6.68
CA PRO A 175 -18.81 6.01 -5.56
C PRO A 175 -18.96 5.34 -4.18
N GLU A 176 -18.66 4.05 -4.05
CA GLU A 176 -19.05 3.21 -2.92
C GLU A 176 -17.96 3.15 -1.83
N TYR A 177 -18.37 3.31 -0.57
CA TYR A 177 -17.57 2.99 0.60
C TYR A 177 -18.00 1.63 1.14
N GLU A 178 -17.05 0.72 1.36
CA GLU A 178 -17.31 -0.61 1.92
C GLU A 178 -16.40 -0.90 3.12
N ILE A 179 -16.96 -1.44 4.21
CA ILE A 179 -16.16 -2.00 5.31
C ILE A 179 -15.75 -3.43 4.96
N VAL A 180 -14.44 -3.66 4.86
CA VAL A 180 -13.86 -4.95 4.50
C VAL A 180 -12.82 -5.41 5.53
N PRO A 181 -12.51 -6.72 5.62
CA PRO A 181 -11.32 -7.17 6.31
C PRO A 181 -10.08 -6.48 5.73
N PHE A 182 -9.22 -5.92 6.59
CA PHE A 182 -8.08 -5.11 6.18
C PHE A 182 -7.20 -5.81 5.14
N GLY A 183 -6.82 -7.07 5.41
CA GLY A 183 -5.95 -7.83 4.50
C GLY A 183 -6.56 -8.01 3.12
N LYS A 184 -7.89 -8.27 3.05
CA LYS A 184 -8.61 -8.35 1.77
C LYS A 184 -8.52 -7.03 1.00
N GLY A 185 -8.73 -5.91 1.69
CA GLY A 185 -8.63 -4.58 1.09
C GLY A 185 -7.23 -4.32 0.54
N LEU A 186 -6.20 -4.46 1.37
CA LEU A 186 -4.81 -4.24 0.97
C LEU A 186 -4.39 -5.14 -0.20
N ASP A 187 -4.72 -6.43 -0.15
CA ASP A 187 -4.37 -7.38 -1.20
C ASP A 187 -5.05 -7.02 -2.54
N ILE A 188 -6.27 -6.46 -2.53
CA ILE A 188 -6.92 -5.95 -3.74
C ILE A 188 -6.10 -4.79 -4.34
N PHE A 189 -5.77 -3.78 -3.55
CA PHE A 189 -5.00 -2.62 -4.02
C PHE A 189 -3.65 -3.02 -4.60
N MET A 190 -2.92 -3.91 -3.91
CA MET A 190 -1.62 -4.38 -4.37
C MET A 190 -1.69 -5.19 -5.68
N ASN A 191 -2.86 -5.74 -6.02
CA ASN A 191 -3.07 -6.45 -7.27
C ASN A 191 -3.63 -5.59 -8.42
N MET A 192 -4.15 -4.39 -8.14
CA MET A 192 -4.71 -3.50 -9.16
C MET A 192 -3.78 -3.24 -10.36
N PRO A 193 -2.50 -2.85 -10.17
CA PRO A 193 -1.65 -2.48 -11.30
C PRO A 193 -1.13 -3.69 -12.10
N LEU A 194 -1.42 -4.93 -11.66
CA LEU A 194 -0.96 -6.16 -12.28
C LEU A 194 -1.90 -6.67 -13.39
N GLY A 195 -3.15 -6.21 -13.40
CA GLY A 195 -4.21 -6.66 -14.31
C GLY A 195 -3.88 -6.50 -15.80
N GLY A 196 -4.22 -7.52 -16.59
CA GLY A 196 -4.27 -7.50 -18.06
C GLY A 196 -5.68 -7.86 -18.56
N ARG A 197 -6.30 -6.97 -19.35
CA ARG A 197 -7.71 -6.98 -19.83
C ARG A 197 -8.76 -7.03 -18.72
N GLY A 198 -9.11 -5.87 -18.17
CA GLY A 198 -10.30 -5.68 -17.33
C GLY A 198 -10.18 -4.60 -16.26
N GLY A 199 -8.96 -4.23 -15.86
CA GLY A 199 -8.70 -3.04 -15.05
C GLY A 199 -8.62 -1.79 -15.95
N CYS A 200 -9.47 -0.81 -15.66
CA CYS A 200 -9.60 0.47 -16.37
C CYS A 200 -9.99 0.35 -17.86
N ARG A 201 -11.28 0.15 -18.12
CA ARG A 201 -11.89 0.74 -19.31
C ARG A 201 -12.22 2.19 -18.94
N TRP A 202 -11.32 3.10 -19.30
CA TRP A 202 -11.56 4.54 -19.23
C TRP A 202 -12.70 4.89 -20.21
N VAL A 203 -13.80 5.43 -19.69
CA VAL A 203 -14.73 6.27 -20.45
C VAL A 203 -14.72 7.64 -19.80
#